data_AF-A0A517TIS8-F1
#
_entry.id   AF-A0A517TIS8-F1
#
_cell.length_a   1.000
_cell.length_b   1.000
_cell.length_c   1.000
_cell.angle_alpha   90.00
_cell.angle_beta   90.00
_cell.angle_gamma   90.00
#
_symmetry.space_group_name_H-M   'P 1'
#
loop_
_entity.id
_entity.type
_entity.pdbx_description
1 polymer ?
#
loop_
_entity_poly.entity_id
_entity_poly.type
_entity_poly.pdbx_seq_one_letter_code
_entity_poly.pdbx_strand_id
1 'polypeptide(L)'
;MTRRRFAFWIGMGLFGAAEKLRAESLDTLAASLMELTEESGAEEILVETTTAPVEMPVHWQATHNRTWRWVVREHYVDGEWTTTGMTTPIKKSTGEPLEGTNGYLSDDDVPEGFREPESLTTEDDFGTFSESTSHGVLADEDAPGPDAASHRQARHGRPPSRWLRSLNAAELSVWLATIDPPEAGVDGMTFLEHLTRDHGFDPERVEGLSETDQEKLHGAAHHGY
;
A
#
# COMPACT_ATOMS: atom_id res chain seq x y z
N MET A 1 -27.59 -14.79 -0.31
CA MET A 1 -27.90 -14.39 -1.71
C MET A 1 -28.97 -15.30 -2.28
N THR A 2 -30.02 -14.77 -2.93
CA THR A 2 -31.09 -15.60 -3.54
C THR A 2 -30.71 -15.99 -4.96
N ARG A 3 -31.15 -17.17 -5.45
CA ARG A 3 -30.86 -17.67 -6.81
C ARG A 3 -31.21 -16.66 -7.92
N ARG A 4 -32.19 -15.79 -7.68
CA ARG A 4 -32.59 -14.70 -8.59
C ARG A 4 -31.54 -13.59 -8.70
N ARG A 5 -30.86 -13.26 -7.59
CA ARG A 5 -29.78 -12.25 -7.58
C ARG A 5 -28.52 -12.76 -8.27
N PHE A 6 -28.20 -14.04 -8.11
CA PHE A 6 -27.05 -14.66 -8.80
C PHE A 6 -27.23 -14.68 -10.33
N ALA A 7 -28.41 -15.08 -10.82
CA ALA A 7 -28.69 -15.07 -12.25
C ALA A 7 -28.66 -13.66 -12.86
N PHE A 8 -29.11 -12.65 -12.10
CA PHE A 8 -29.06 -11.25 -12.52
C PHE A 8 -27.61 -10.76 -12.70
N TRP A 9 -26.74 -11.03 -11.73
CA TRP A 9 -25.32 -10.62 -11.81
C TRP A 9 -24.55 -11.34 -12.92
N ILE A 10 -24.81 -12.63 -13.13
CA ILE A 10 -24.22 -13.38 -14.26
C ILE A 10 -24.71 -12.80 -15.60
N GLY A 11 -26.00 -12.49 -15.72
CA GLY A 11 -26.54 -11.88 -16.94
C GLY A 11 -25.91 -10.52 -17.24
N MET A 12 -25.73 -9.68 -16.22
CA MET A 12 -25.12 -8.36 -16.38
C MET A 12 -23.63 -8.44 -16.74
N GLY A 13 -22.89 -9.40 -16.16
CA GLY A 13 -21.48 -9.64 -16.50
C GLY A 13 -21.28 -10.15 -17.93
N LEU A 14 -22.14 -11.07 -18.39
CA LEU A 14 -22.09 -11.60 -19.76
C LEU A 14 -22.42 -10.53 -20.82
N PHE A 15 -23.32 -9.59 -20.51
CA PHE A 15 -23.67 -8.51 -21.43
C PHE A 15 -22.50 -7.53 -21.65
N GLY A 16 -21.77 -7.18 -20.59
CA GLY A 16 -20.57 -6.33 -20.70
C GLY A 16 -19.40 -7.01 -21.43
N ALA A 17 -19.27 -8.34 -21.29
CA ALA A 17 -18.27 -9.11 -22.03
C ALA A 17 -18.61 -9.20 -23.53
N ALA A 18 -19.87 -9.39 -23.89
CA ALA A 18 -20.32 -9.43 -25.28
C ALA A 18 -20.06 -8.10 -26.03
N GLU A 19 -20.25 -6.97 -25.34
CA GLU A 19 -20.03 -5.63 -25.90
C GLU A 19 -18.54 -5.36 -26.18
N LYS A 20 -17.64 -5.78 -25.28
CA LYS A 20 -16.18 -5.68 -25.51
C LYS A 20 -15.68 -6.58 -26.63
N LEU A 21 -16.31 -7.74 -26.82
CA LEU A 21 -15.91 -8.70 -27.86
C LEU A 21 -16.49 -8.38 -29.24
N ARG A 22 -17.37 -7.38 -29.37
CA ARG A 22 -18.12 -7.07 -30.61
C ARG A 22 -18.74 -8.33 -31.24
N ALA A 23 -19.15 -9.28 -30.40
CA ALA A 23 -19.74 -10.53 -30.87
C ALA A 23 -21.18 -10.22 -31.31
N GLU A 24 -21.43 -10.24 -32.62
CA GLU A 24 -22.74 -9.92 -33.20
C GLU A 24 -23.82 -10.98 -32.87
N SER A 25 -23.42 -12.15 -32.35
CA SER A 25 -24.32 -13.21 -31.89
C SER A 25 -23.69 -14.09 -30.79
N LEU A 26 -24.53 -14.72 -29.97
CA LEU A 26 -24.09 -15.66 -28.91
C LEU A 26 -23.33 -16.87 -29.47
N ASP A 27 -23.64 -17.29 -30.70
CA ASP A 27 -22.95 -18.39 -31.38
C ASP A 27 -21.47 -18.04 -31.68
N THR A 28 -21.17 -16.77 -31.97
CA THR A 28 -19.80 -16.29 -32.18
C THR A 28 -18.97 -16.29 -30.89
N LEU A 29 -19.59 -16.03 -29.76
CA LEU A 29 -18.94 -16.05 -28.44
C LEU A 29 -18.68 -17.49 -27.96
N ALA A 30 -19.60 -18.41 -28.25
CA ALA A 30 -19.38 -19.84 -27.99
C ALA A 30 -18.24 -20.41 -28.85
N ALA A 31 -18.16 -20.01 -30.13
CA ALA A 31 -17.10 -20.43 -31.02
C ALA A 31 -15.71 -19.93 -30.57
N SER A 32 -15.58 -18.66 -30.17
CA SER A 32 -14.29 -18.12 -29.72
C SER A 32 -13.81 -18.71 -28.39
N LEU A 33 -14.73 -19.08 -27.49
CA LEU A 33 -14.39 -19.79 -26.25
C LEU A 33 -13.92 -21.23 -26.51
N MET A 34 -14.48 -21.91 -27.51
CA MET A 34 -14.01 -23.23 -27.92
C MET A 34 -12.63 -23.16 -28.59
N GLU A 35 -12.38 -22.16 -29.44
CA GLU A 35 -11.07 -21.95 -30.08
C GLU A 35 -9.95 -21.69 -29.05
N LEU A 36 -10.23 -20.89 -28.02
CA LEU A 36 -9.32 -20.63 -26.89
C LEU A 36 -9.03 -21.85 -26.01
N THR A 37 -9.91 -22.86 -26.02
CA THR A 37 -9.70 -24.09 -25.24
C THR A 37 -9.05 -25.21 -26.05
N GLU A 38 -9.11 -25.16 -27.38
CA GLU A 38 -8.46 -26.14 -28.26
C GLU A 38 -6.97 -25.83 -28.53
N GLU A 39 -6.52 -24.58 -28.37
CA GLU A 39 -5.09 -24.22 -28.55
C GLU A 39 -4.18 -24.65 -27.37
N SER A 40 -4.77 -25.17 -26.29
CA SER A 40 -4.04 -25.69 -25.12
C SER A 40 -3.95 -27.23 -25.16
N GLY A 41 -3.51 -27.76 -26.30
CA GLY A 41 -3.48 -29.19 -26.58
C GLY A 41 -2.21 -29.63 -27.29
N ALA A 42 -1.27 -30.18 -26.49
CA ALA A 42 -0.17 -31.07 -26.88
C ALA A 42 1.07 -30.47 -27.57
N GLU A 43 2.03 -30.07 -26.73
CA GLU A 43 3.44 -30.35 -27.01
C GLU A 43 4.18 -30.60 -25.67
N GLU A 44 4.36 -31.88 -25.33
CA GLU A 44 5.29 -32.32 -24.28
C GLU A 44 6.72 -32.05 -24.75
N ILE A 45 7.18 -30.82 -24.58
CA ILE A 45 8.61 -30.50 -24.67
C ILE A 45 9.17 -30.66 -23.26
N LEU A 46 9.99 -31.69 -23.07
CA LEU A 46 10.91 -31.81 -21.94
C LEU A 46 11.93 -30.67 -22.02
N VAL A 47 11.51 -29.47 -21.62
CA VAL A 47 12.41 -28.35 -21.38
C VAL A 47 12.94 -28.54 -19.97
N GLU A 48 14.23 -28.83 -19.90
CA GLU A 48 15.02 -28.70 -18.69
C GLU A 48 15.02 -27.20 -18.33
N THR A 49 13.96 -26.76 -17.65
CA THR A 49 13.78 -25.38 -17.24
C THR A 49 14.80 -25.09 -16.16
N THR A 50 15.99 -24.69 -16.61
CA THR A 50 16.89 -23.87 -15.81
C THR A 50 16.21 -22.51 -15.71
N THR A 51 15.18 -22.42 -14.87
CA THR A 51 14.50 -21.17 -14.55
C THR A 51 15.54 -20.33 -13.82
N ALA A 52 16.22 -19.46 -14.57
CA ALA A 52 16.93 -18.35 -13.96
C ALA A 52 15.93 -17.68 -12.99
N PRO A 53 16.31 -17.45 -11.72
CA PRO A 53 15.42 -16.82 -10.77
C PRO A 53 14.98 -15.49 -11.37
N VAL A 54 13.66 -15.33 -11.51
CA VAL A 54 13.08 -14.03 -11.86
C VAL A 54 13.49 -13.10 -10.72
N GLU A 55 14.46 -12.22 -10.97
CA GLU A 55 14.87 -11.21 -10.00
C GLU A 55 13.67 -10.33 -9.70
N MET A 56 13.08 -10.53 -8.52
CA MET A 56 11.93 -9.73 -8.09
C MET A 56 12.37 -8.26 -7.96
N PRO A 57 11.51 -7.29 -8.34
CA PRO A 57 11.82 -5.89 -8.14
C PRO A 57 12.15 -5.61 -6.67
N VAL A 58 13.33 -5.04 -6.44
CA VAL A 58 13.78 -4.59 -5.13
C VAL A 58 13.63 -3.08 -5.06
N HIS A 59 12.93 -2.61 -4.04
CA HIS A 59 12.79 -1.21 -3.70
C HIS A 59 13.55 -0.91 -2.41
N TRP A 60 14.26 0.21 -2.39
CA TRP A 60 15.00 0.69 -1.23
C TRP A 60 14.43 2.02 -0.79
N GLN A 61 14.21 2.17 0.52
CA GLN A 61 13.60 3.35 1.09
C GLN A 61 14.43 3.85 2.27
N ALA A 62 14.92 5.10 2.18
CA ALA A 62 15.49 5.77 3.32
C ALA A 62 14.37 6.09 4.33
N THR A 63 14.57 5.75 5.59
CA THR A 63 13.62 6.03 6.67
C THR A 63 14.36 6.67 7.83
N HIS A 64 13.71 7.56 8.55
CA HIS A 64 14.31 8.17 9.72
C HIS A 64 13.25 8.62 10.73
N ASN A 65 13.64 8.70 12.00
CA ASN A 65 12.90 9.45 13.00
C ASN A 65 13.76 10.64 13.48
N ARG A 66 13.40 11.22 14.62
CA ARG A 66 14.14 12.33 15.23
C ARG A 66 15.56 11.94 15.65
N THR A 67 15.79 10.69 16.03
CA THR A 67 17.05 10.23 16.65
C THR A 67 17.90 9.35 15.73
N TRP A 68 17.27 8.60 14.82
CA TRP A 68 17.85 7.50 14.05
C TRP A 68 17.47 7.60 12.58
N ARG A 69 18.33 7.06 11.72
CA ARG A 69 18.08 6.82 10.30
C ARG A 69 18.41 5.36 9.98
N TRP A 70 17.69 4.77 9.03
CA TRP A 70 17.95 3.42 8.52
C TRP A 70 17.42 3.31 7.09
N VAL A 71 17.77 2.24 6.39
CA VAL A 71 17.28 1.95 5.04
C VAL A 71 16.44 0.67 5.10
N VAL A 72 15.27 0.70 4.48
CA VAL A 72 14.35 -0.44 4.37
C VAL A 72 14.47 -1.03 2.97
N ARG A 73 14.56 -2.36 2.88
CA ARG A 73 14.48 -3.13 1.64
C ARG A 73 13.09 -3.73 1.52
N GLU A 74 12.45 -3.52 0.38
CA GLU A 74 11.14 -4.06 0.06
C GLU A 74 11.21 -4.87 -1.23
N HIS A 75 10.51 -6.00 -1.28
CA HIS A 75 10.35 -6.79 -2.50
C HIS A 75 8.89 -6.73 -2.94
N TYR A 76 8.67 -6.73 -4.25
CA TYR A 76 7.33 -6.85 -4.81
C TYR A 76 6.92 -8.32 -4.89
N VAL A 77 5.96 -8.73 -4.07
CA VAL A 77 5.47 -10.11 -3.94
C VAL A 77 3.95 -10.09 -4.02
N ASP A 78 3.36 -10.92 -4.89
CA ASP A 78 1.90 -11.06 -5.04
C ASP A 78 1.12 -9.76 -5.29
N GLY A 79 1.76 -8.79 -5.93
CA GLY A 79 1.14 -7.49 -6.24
C GLY A 79 1.33 -6.42 -5.17
N GLU A 80 2.04 -6.74 -4.07
CA GLU A 80 2.24 -5.86 -2.93
C GLU A 80 3.73 -5.70 -2.59
N TRP A 81 4.12 -4.53 -2.07
CA TRP A 81 5.46 -4.31 -1.54
C TRP A 81 5.56 -4.83 -0.11
N THR A 82 6.42 -5.80 0.11
CA THR A 82 6.68 -6.39 1.43
C THR A 82 8.08 -6.05 1.90
N THR A 83 8.22 -5.53 3.12
CA THR A 83 9.53 -5.31 3.75
C THR A 83 10.26 -6.63 3.96
N THR A 84 11.41 -6.79 3.32
CA THR A 84 12.25 -8.00 3.42
C THR A 84 13.50 -7.81 4.28
N GLY A 85 13.79 -6.57 4.68
CA GLY A 85 14.85 -6.28 5.64
C GLY A 85 15.05 -4.79 5.87
N MET A 86 15.94 -4.46 6.79
CA MET A 86 16.33 -3.08 7.11
C MET A 86 17.78 -3.07 7.58
N THR A 87 18.50 -1.96 7.37
CA THR A 87 19.85 -1.79 7.91
C THR A 87 19.85 -1.43 9.38
N THR A 88 21.02 -1.61 10.00
CA THR A 88 21.25 -1.20 11.38
C THR A 88 20.96 0.29 11.53
N PRO A 89 20.06 0.69 12.45
CA PRO A 89 19.77 2.10 12.68
C PRO A 89 21.04 2.85 13.06
N ILE A 90 21.27 3.98 12.38
CA ILE A 90 22.40 4.88 12.61
C ILE A 90 21.88 6.11 13.31
N LYS A 91 22.49 6.50 14.43
CA LYS A 91 22.09 7.69 15.17
C LYS A 91 22.39 8.94 14.35
N LYS A 92 21.40 9.81 14.13
CA LYS A 92 21.56 11.01 13.30
C LYS A 92 22.59 11.98 13.88
N SER A 93 22.70 12.07 15.20
CA SER A 93 23.61 13.03 15.85
C SER A 93 25.07 12.58 15.87
N THR A 94 25.34 11.28 15.99
CA THR A 94 26.71 10.76 16.18
C THR A 94 27.21 9.93 15.00
N GLY A 95 26.32 9.46 14.13
CA GLY A 95 26.66 8.51 13.08
C GLY A 95 26.95 7.10 13.61
N GLU A 96 26.77 6.86 14.92
CA GLU A 96 27.03 5.56 15.53
C GLU A 96 25.88 4.59 15.23
N PRO A 97 26.18 3.34 14.80
CA PRO A 97 25.17 2.31 14.62
C PRO A 97 24.62 1.84 15.98
N LEU A 98 23.39 1.34 15.98
CA LEU A 98 22.80 0.67 17.14
C LEU A 98 23.63 -0.59 17.50
N GLU A 99 24.17 -0.63 18.71
CA GLU A 99 24.97 -1.76 19.19
C GLU A 99 24.10 -2.92 19.71
N GLY A 100 24.63 -4.14 19.62
CA GLY A 100 24.12 -5.30 20.38
C GLY A 100 22.96 -6.06 19.75
N THR A 101 22.60 -5.74 18.50
CA THR A 101 21.40 -6.31 17.87
C THR A 101 21.75 -7.01 16.55
N ASN A 102 21.32 -8.26 16.41
CA ASN A 102 21.52 -9.09 15.21
C ASN A 102 20.24 -9.11 14.36
N GLY A 103 20.37 -9.35 13.06
CA GLY A 103 19.21 -9.52 12.15
C GLY A 103 18.93 -8.34 11.21
N TYR A 104 19.81 -7.33 11.20
CA TYR A 104 19.79 -6.27 10.20
C TYR A 104 20.51 -6.69 8.91
N LEU A 105 20.13 -6.06 7.81
CA LEU A 105 20.86 -6.13 6.54
C LEU A 105 22.24 -5.50 6.68
N SER A 106 23.19 -6.04 5.92
CA SER A 106 24.51 -5.43 5.83
C SER A 106 24.41 -4.10 5.08
N ASP A 107 25.17 -3.10 5.51
CA ASP A 107 25.30 -1.85 4.75
C ASP A 107 25.89 -2.10 3.35
N ASP A 108 26.62 -3.21 3.17
CA ASP A 108 27.14 -3.63 1.87
C ASP A 108 26.04 -4.07 0.88
N ASP A 109 24.84 -4.43 1.37
CA ASP A 109 23.70 -4.79 0.52
C ASP A 109 22.95 -3.55 0.01
N VAL A 110 23.15 -2.40 0.64
CA VAL A 110 22.45 -1.16 0.32
C VAL A 110 23.07 -0.52 -0.93
N PRO A 111 22.28 -0.03 -1.91
CA PRO A 111 22.83 0.71 -3.03
C PRO A 111 23.54 1.99 -2.57
N GLU A 112 24.62 2.38 -3.25
CA GLU A 112 25.50 3.49 -2.85
C GLU A 112 24.74 4.80 -2.55
N GLY A 113 23.73 5.12 -3.36
CA GLY A 113 22.89 6.32 -3.19
C GLY A 113 22.06 6.37 -1.89
N PHE A 114 21.93 5.26 -1.16
CA PHE A 114 21.24 5.20 0.14
C PHE A 114 22.21 5.08 1.33
N ARG A 115 23.51 4.86 1.09
CA ARG A 115 24.53 4.74 2.15
C ARG A 115 24.94 6.11 2.68
N GLU A 116 25.01 7.09 1.79
CA GLU A 116 25.51 8.40 2.15
C GLU A 116 24.61 9.04 3.23
N PRO A 117 25.18 9.51 4.34
CA PRO A 117 24.44 10.41 5.22
C PRO A 117 24.09 11.62 4.37
N GLU A 118 22.79 11.91 4.19
CA GLU A 118 22.35 13.25 3.79
C GLU A 118 23.17 14.21 4.65
N SER A 119 24.03 15.00 4.01
CA SER A 119 25.04 15.79 4.72
C SER A 119 24.32 16.54 5.82
N LEU A 120 24.66 16.26 7.07
CA LEU A 120 24.22 17.04 8.21
C LEU A 120 24.86 18.41 8.06
N THR A 121 24.27 19.26 7.22
CA THR A 121 24.50 20.70 7.21
C THR A 121 24.08 21.18 8.59
N THR A 122 25.08 21.15 9.46
CA THR A 122 25.07 21.73 10.78
C THR A 122 25.11 23.22 10.51
N GLU A 123 23.96 23.90 10.47
CA GLU A 123 23.93 25.34 10.65
C GLU A 123 22.53 25.82 11.06
N ASP A 124 22.50 26.28 12.32
CA ASP A 124 21.48 27.13 12.94
C ASP A 124 21.24 28.41 12.12
N ASP A 125 20.57 28.32 10.97
CA ASP A 125 20.02 29.50 10.32
C ASP A 125 18.55 29.31 9.95
N PHE A 126 17.70 30.05 10.68
CA PHE A 126 16.29 30.25 10.40
C PHE A 126 16.16 31.00 9.06
N GLY A 127 16.28 30.28 7.93
CA GLY A 127 16.29 30.93 6.63
C GLY A 127 15.91 29.99 5.49
N THR A 128 14.62 29.99 5.13
CA THR A 128 14.09 29.52 3.84
C THR A 128 14.25 28.02 3.58
N PHE A 129 13.18 27.24 3.81
CA PHE A 129 13.03 25.87 3.34
C PHE A 129 13.23 25.83 1.81
N SER A 130 14.42 25.41 1.37
CA SER A 130 14.60 24.88 0.02
C SER A 130 14.17 23.41 0.06
N GLU A 131 12.93 23.21 -0.37
CA GLU A 131 12.32 21.91 -0.65
C GLU A 131 13.05 21.29 -1.85
N SER A 132 14.16 20.61 -1.58
CA SER A 132 14.76 19.69 -2.56
C SER A 132 15.55 18.61 -1.85
N THR A 133 15.23 17.37 -2.23
CA THR A 133 15.95 16.13 -1.94
C THR A 133 15.92 15.60 -0.51
N SER A 134 14.73 15.44 0.09
CA SER A 134 14.54 14.39 1.10
C SER A 134 13.59 13.34 0.54
N HIS A 135 14.12 12.19 0.11
CA HIS A 135 13.34 11.01 -0.28
C HIS A 135 13.16 10.05 0.91
N GLY A 136 13.19 10.58 2.14
CA GLY A 136 13.09 9.80 3.37
C GLY A 136 11.67 9.79 3.96
N VAL A 137 11.19 8.63 4.41
CA VAL A 137 9.94 8.55 5.20
C VAL A 137 10.23 8.80 6.68
N LEU A 138 9.41 9.64 7.30
CA LEU A 138 9.44 9.93 8.74
C LEU A 138 8.75 8.80 9.52
N ALA A 139 9.40 8.30 10.58
CA ALA A 139 8.81 7.40 11.57
C ALA A 139 8.44 8.20 12.84
N ASP A 140 7.25 7.95 13.38
CA ASP A 140 6.59 8.77 14.41
C ASP A 140 7.12 8.59 15.85
N GLU A 141 8.13 7.76 16.09
CA GLU A 141 8.63 7.45 17.45
C GLU A 141 10.16 7.47 17.55
N ASP A 142 10.70 7.84 18.72
CA ASP A 142 12.14 8.00 19.02
C ASP A 142 12.93 6.67 19.17
N ALA A 143 12.29 5.51 19.00
CA ALA A 143 12.93 4.21 19.13
C ALA A 143 13.67 3.80 17.83
N PRO A 144 14.85 3.16 17.91
CA PRO A 144 15.54 2.62 16.74
C PRO A 144 14.87 1.32 16.25
N GLY A 145 14.67 1.18 14.94
CA GLY A 145 14.23 -0.09 14.33
C GLY A 145 12.72 -0.39 14.49
N PRO A 146 12.31 -1.64 14.17
CA PRO A 146 10.92 -2.06 14.04
C PRO A 146 10.25 -2.27 15.40
N ASP A 147 10.99 -2.05 16.48
CA ASP A 147 10.52 -2.08 17.86
C ASP A 147 9.77 -0.79 18.24
N ALA A 148 9.35 0.01 17.26
CA ALA A 148 8.09 0.75 17.27
C ALA A 148 6.86 -0.22 17.28
N ALA A 149 6.90 -1.11 18.28
CA ALA A 149 5.93 -2.05 18.82
C ALA A 149 5.52 -3.31 18.02
N SER A 150 5.69 -4.46 18.70
CA SER A 150 5.38 -5.84 18.28
C SER A 150 3.90 -6.23 18.31
N HIS A 151 2.96 -5.28 18.32
CA HIS A 151 1.51 -5.53 18.31
C HIS A 151 0.80 -5.06 17.02
N ARG A 152 1.55 -4.77 15.94
CA ARG A 152 1.01 -4.29 14.66
C ARG A 152 0.41 -5.40 13.77
N GLN A 153 -0.37 -6.32 14.36
CA GLN A 153 -1.57 -6.84 13.71
C GLN A 153 -2.73 -5.94 14.21
N ALA A 154 -3.25 -5.12 13.30
CA ALA A 154 -4.14 -4.01 13.61
C ALA A 154 -5.38 -4.41 14.43
N ARG A 155 -5.42 -3.95 15.69
CA ARG A 155 -6.66 -3.41 16.29
C ARG A 155 -6.76 -1.89 16.14
N HIS A 156 -5.64 -1.22 15.91
CA HIS A 156 -5.56 0.23 15.68
C HIS A 156 -4.74 0.44 14.40
N GLY A 157 -5.41 0.43 13.25
CA GLY A 157 -4.80 0.39 11.91
C GLY A 157 -3.66 1.39 11.69
N ARG A 158 -2.87 1.15 10.64
CA ARG A 158 -1.97 2.19 10.11
C ARG A 158 -2.81 3.47 9.90
N PRO A 159 -2.28 4.66 10.21
CA PRO A 159 -2.98 5.88 9.86
C PRO A 159 -3.25 5.86 8.34
N PRO A 160 -4.45 6.25 7.89
CA PRO A 160 -4.76 6.29 6.47
C PRO A 160 -3.72 7.09 5.71
N SER A 161 -3.47 6.67 4.46
CA SER A 161 -2.47 7.25 3.61
C SER A 161 -2.64 8.77 3.54
N ARG A 162 -1.52 9.49 3.42
CA ARG A 162 -1.56 10.96 3.29
C ARG A 162 -2.38 11.38 2.07
N TRP A 163 -2.37 10.55 1.03
CA TRP A 163 -3.20 10.71 -0.16
C TRP A 163 -4.69 10.63 0.21
N LEU A 164 -5.12 9.59 0.92
CA LEU A 164 -6.52 9.43 1.31
C LEU A 164 -7.02 10.59 2.18
N ARG A 165 -6.19 11.06 3.14
CA ARG A 165 -6.49 12.24 3.97
C ARG A 165 -6.46 13.57 3.18
N SER A 166 -5.87 13.57 1.98
CA SER A 166 -5.78 14.77 1.14
C SER A 166 -7.02 15.03 0.29
N LEU A 167 -7.92 14.06 0.18
CA LEU A 167 -9.13 14.15 -0.65
C LEU A 167 -10.24 14.95 0.06
N ASN A 168 -11.03 15.68 -0.72
CA ASN A 168 -12.28 16.31 -0.25
C ASN A 168 -13.48 15.36 -0.40
N ALA A 169 -14.64 15.71 0.16
CA ALA A 169 -15.83 14.86 0.19
C ALA A 169 -16.29 14.41 -1.21
N ALA A 170 -16.22 15.27 -2.23
CA ALA A 170 -16.60 14.91 -3.59
C ALA A 170 -15.63 13.88 -4.19
N GLU A 171 -14.32 14.06 -3.98
CA GLU A 171 -13.28 13.12 -4.43
C GLU A 171 -13.39 11.78 -3.67
N LEU A 172 -13.63 11.84 -2.36
CA LEU A 172 -13.84 10.67 -1.51
C LEU A 172 -15.06 9.87 -1.98
N SER A 173 -16.21 10.48 -2.23
CA SER A 173 -17.39 9.75 -2.73
C SER A 173 -17.13 9.07 -4.08
N VAL A 174 -16.41 9.72 -5.00
CA VAL A 174 -16.04 9.11 -6.29
C VAL A 174 -15.13 7.90 -6.07
N TRP A 175 -14.12 8.03 -5.21
CA TRP A 175 -13.18 6.96 -4.94
C TRP A 175 -13.80 5.80 -4.16
N LEU A 176 -14.59 6.08 -3.13
CA LEU A 176 -15.27 5.07 -2.29
C LEU A 176 -16.25 4.21 -3.11
N ALA A 177 -16.79 4.74 -4.21
CA ALA A 177 -17.61 3.98 -5.16
C ALA A 177 -16.81 2.91 -5.93
N THR A 178 -15.49 3.02 -5.98
CA THR A 178 -14.60 2.09 -6.70
C THR A 178 -14.06 0.95 -5.84
N ILE A 179 -14.22 1.03 -4.52
CA ILE A 179 -13.68 0.06 -3.56
C ILE A 179 -14.77 -0.57 -2.68
N ASP A 180 -14.45 -1.74 -2.13
CA ASP A 180 -15.30 -2.44 -1.16
C ASP A 180 -14.47 -2.84 0.07
N PRO A 181 -14.16 -1.87 0.95
CA PRO A 181 -13.37 -2.14 2.15
C PRO A 181 -14.20 -2.98 3.14
N PRO A 182 -13.56 -3.83 3.96
CA PRO A 182 -14.27 -4.58 4.99
C PRO A 182 -14.99 -3.65 5.97
N GLU A 183 -16.15 -4.09 6.43
CA GLU A 183 -16.94 -3.36 7.41
C GLU A 183 -16.17 -3.25 8.74
N ALA A 184 -16.02 -2.01 9.21
CA ALA A 184 -15.47 -1.70 10.52
C ALA A 184 -16.51 -0.87 11.27
N GLY A 185 -17.10 -1.45 12.32
CA GLY A 185 -18.07 -0.75 13.17
C GLY A 185 -17.41 0.22 14.15
N VAL A 186 -18.19 1.19 14.62
CA VAL A 186 -17.83 2.09 15.72
C VAL A 186 -18.78 1.86 16.90
N ASP A 187 -18.26 1.91 18.13
CA ASP A 187 -19.07 1.79 19.36
C ASP A 187 -18.98 3.09 20.17
N GLY A 188 -20.15 3.62 20.55
CA GLY A 188 -20.25 4.82 21.39
C GLY A 188 -19.91 6.17 20.74
N MET A 189 -19.70 6.24 19.41
CA MET A 189 -19.48 7.49 18.66
C MET A 189 -19.90 7.34 17.19
N THR A 190 -19.96 8.46 16.47
CA THR A 190 -20.22 8.49 15.02
C THR A 190 -18.96 8.15 14.21
N PHE A 191 -19.12 7.70 12.96
CA PHE A 191 -17.99 7.49 12.04
C PHE A 191 -17.20 8.77 11.82
N LEU A 192 -17.86 9.93 11.71
CA LEU A 192 -17.20 11.23 11.56
C LEU A 192 -16.28 11.57 12.75
N GLU A 193 -16.77 11.38 13.97
CA GLU A 193 -15.97 11.60 15.19
C GLU A 193 -14.76 10.65 15.21
N HIS A 194 -14.93 9.40 14.81
CA HIS A 194 -13.85 8.43 14.75
C HIS A 194 -12.82 8.77 13.65
N LEU A 195 -13.28 9.15 12.46
CA LEU A 195 -12.44 9.53 11.33
C LEU A 195 -11.56 10.75 11.63
N THR A 196 -12.13 11.76 12.30
CA THR A 196 -11.40 12.99 12.63
C THR A 196 -10.45 12.79 13.82
N ARG A 197 -10.91 12.09 14.87
CA ARG A 197 -10.12 11.87 16.10
C ARG A 197 -9.00 10.85 15.92
N ASP A 198 -9.31 9.69 15.35
CA ASP A 198 -8.42 8.52 15.36
C ASP A 198 -7.71 8.31 14.02
N HIS A 199 -8.33 8.74 12.92
CA HIS A 199 -7.76 8.62 11.58
C HIS A 199 -7.20 9.94 11.03
N GLY A 200 -7.37 11.05 11.76
CA GLY A 200 -6.76 12.34 11.44
C GLY A 200 -7.26 12.96 10.13
N PHE A 201 -8.52 12.69 9.74
CA PHE A 201 -9.17 13.42 8.66
C PHE A 201 -9.52 14.85 9.09
N ASP A 202 -9.38 15.79 8.16
CA ASP A 202 -9.83 17.16 8.35
C ASP A 202 -11.37 17.21 8.30
N PRO A 203 -12.05 17.69 9.36
CA PRO A 203 -13.51 17.74 9.43
C PRO A 203 -14.13 18.50 8.25
N GLU A 204 -13.50 19.59 7.77
CA GLU A 204 -14.02 20.37 6.65
C GLU A 204 -13.96 19.60 5.32
N ARG A 205 -13.03 18.64 5.21
CA ARG A 205 -12.84 17.85 3.99
C ARG A 205 -13.77 16.66 3.91
N VAL A 206 -14.15 16.09 5.05
CA VAL A 206 -15.11 14.97 5.10
C VAL A 206 -16.55 15.45 5.32
N GLU A 207 -16.75 16.75 5.52
CA GLU A 207 -18.07 17.37 5.60
C GLU A 207 -18.84 17.17 4.28
N GLY A 208 -20.06 16.65 4.39
CA GLY A 208 -20.93 16.36 3.25
C GLY A 208 -20.88 14.92 2.74
N LEU A 209 -19.99 14.07 3.27
CA LEU A 209 -20.07 12.63 3.03
C LEU A 209 -21.34 12.04 3.63
N SER A 210 -21.98 11.14 2.87
CA SER A 210 -23.11 10.36 3.39
C SER A 210 -22.66 9.43 4.52
N GLU A 211 -23.56 9.01 5.40
CA GLU A 211 -23.23 8.10 6.51
C GLU A 211 -22.61 6.77 6.01
N THR A 212 -23.11 6.24 4.89
CA THR A 212 -22.57 5.06 4.22
C THR A 212 -21.16 5.29 3.66
N ASP A 213 -20.88 6.47 3.12
CA ASP A 213 -19.53 6.82 2.67
C ASP A 213 -18.57 6.99 3.86
N GLN A 214 -19.04 7.56 4.97
CA GLN A 214 -18.24 7.66 6.21
C GLN A 214 -17.91 6.27 6.77
N GLU A 215 -18.87 5.34 6.78
CA GLU A 215 -18.65 3.95 7.17
C GLU A 215 -17.62 3.25 6.27
N LYS A 216 -17.75 3.40 4.94
CA LYS A 216 -16.76 2.85 4.00
C LYS A 216 -15.38 3.49 4.17
N LEU A 217 -15.31 4.81 4.33
CA LEU A 217 -14.06 5.53 4.55
C LEU A 217 -13.37 5.07 5.84
N HIS A 218 -14.15 4.82 6.89
CA HIS A 218 -13.67 4.26 8.14
C HIS A 218 -13.09 2.85 7.95
N GLY A 219 -13.80 1.98 7.24
CA GLY A 219 -13.27 0.66 6.85
C GLY A 219 -11.97 0.77 6.06
N ALA A 220 -11.93 1.64 5.05
CA ALA A 220 -10.73 1.86 4.25
C ALA A 220 -9.55 2.38 5.09
N ALA A 221 -9.81 3.31 6.02
CA ALA A 221 -8.78 3.83 6.92
C ALA A 221 -8.20 2.74 7.83
N HIS A 222 -9.04 1.86 8.38
CA HIS A 222 -8.57 0.71 9.17
C HIS A 222 -7.77 -0.30 8.35
N HIS A 223 -8.06 -0.41 7.06
CA HIS A 223 -7.35 -1.29 6.13
C HIS A 223 -6.09 -0.67 5.52
N GLY A 224 -5.75 0.56 5.89
CA GLY A 224 -4.49 1.20 5.51
C GLY A 224 -4.42 1.66 4.05
N TYR A 225 -5.59 1.94 3.44
CA TYR A 225 -5.67 2.65 2.16
C TYR A 225 -5.11 4.08 2.25
#